data_AF-A0A8T4WE29-F1
#
_entry.id   AF-A0A8T4WE29-F1
#
_cell.length_a   1.000
_cell.length_b   1.000
_cell.length_c   1.000
_cell.angle_alpha   90.00
_cell.angle_beta   90.00
_cell.angle_gamma   90.00
#
_symmetry.space_group_name_H-M   'P 1'
#
loop_
_entity.id
_entity.type
_entity.pdbx_description
1 polymer ?
#
loop_
_entity_poly.entity_id
_entity_poly.type
_entity_poly.pdbx_seq_one_letter_code
_entity_poly.pdbx_strand_id
1 'polypeptide(L)'
;MMLASGSLLEPRLWLESAPNRTWMAGALAGMITRNGCSEESWEWSCFIDDLRSRLELTGITEPVWPGSNGIEGSHYDSLGGYASTCATDVDGGLRIPLPTVLKETVLRLLSGIAFCCPDGCLMIPSDKLDNFSRLVNIRGPLSKSMEVFM
;
A
#
# COMPACT_ATOMS: atom_id res chain seq x y z
N MET A 1 -13.44 -29.96 -31.55
CA MET A 1 -12.87 -30.34 -30.24
C MET A 1 -11.87 -29.26 -29.86
N MET A 2 -12.35 -28.21 -29.18
CA MET A 2 -11.54 -27.07 -28.76
C MET A 2 -10.71 -27.51 -27.55
N LEU A 3 -9.39 -27.55 -27.70
CA LEU A 3 -8.50 -27.62 -26.55
C LEU A 3 -8.43 -26.22 -25.95
N ALA A 4 -8.88 -26.12 -24.71
CA ALA A 4 -8.81 -24.91 -23.91
C ALA A 4 -7.35 -24.45 -23.83
N SER A 5 -7.07 -23.31 -24.45
CA SER A 5 -5.80 -22.61 -24.31
C SER A 5 -5.60 -22.22 -22.84
N GLY A 6 -4.51 -22.70 -22.25
CA GLY A 6 -4.20 -22.52 -20.85
C GLY A 6 -4.17 -21.07 -20.41
N SER A 7 -4.96 -20.77 -19.37
CA SER A 7 -4.79 -19.60 -18.52
C SER A 7 -5.20 -19.98 -17.09
N LEU A 8 -4.62 -21.08 -16.59
CA LEU A 8 -4.68 -21.46 -15.20
C LEU A 8 -3.25 -21.38 -14.65
N LEU A 9 -3.07 -20.56 -13.62
CA LEU A 9 -1.95 -20.58 -12.67
C LEU A 9 -0.65 -19.88 -13.08
N GLU A 10 -0.70 -18.58 -13.35
CA GLU A 10 0.34 -17.72 -12.79
C GLU A 10 -0.17 -17.31 -11.40
N PRO A 11 0.34 -17.85 -10.28
CA PRO A 11 0.12 -17.19 -9.00
C PRO A 11 0.74 -15.80 -9.17
N ARG A 12 -0.11 -14.77 -9.24
CA ARG A 12 0.34 -13.38 -9.21
C ARG A 12 0.97 -13.17 -7.84
N LEU A 13 2.23 -13.53 -7.71
CA LEU A 13 3.01 -13.39 -6.48
C LEU A 13 3.27 -11.89 -6.32
N TRP A 14 2.28 -11.12 -5.90
CA TRP A 14 2.41 -9.68 -5.64
C TRP A 14 3.52 -9.34 -4.64
N LEU A 15 4.00 -10.37 -3.94
CA LEU A 15 5.03 -10.34 -2.91
C LEU A 15 6.17 -11.31 -3.27
N GLU A 16 6.74 -11.18 -4.48
CA GLU A 16 7.82 -12.05 -4.99
C GLU A 16 9.01 -12.16 -4.01
N SER A 17 9.38 -11.06 -3.36
CA SER A 17 10.25 -11.07 -2.18
C SER A 17 9.43 -10.89 -0.91
N ALA A 18 9.75 -11.64 0.16
CA ALA A 18 9.11 -11.44 1.46
C ALA A 18 9.40 -10.00 1.93
N PRO A 19 8.40 -9.11 1.97
CA PRO A 19 8.60 -7.77 2.51
C PRO A 19 9.05 -7.86 3.98
N ASN A 20 9.78 -6.86 4.46
CA ASN A 20 10.17 -6.85 5.87
C ASN A 20 8.94 -6.77 6.80
N ARG A 21 9.14 -7.13 8.07
CA ARG A 21 8.05 -7.20 9.05
C ARG A 21 7.36 -5.85 9.25
N THR A 22 8.11 -4.75 9.20
CA THR A 22 7.58 -3.39 9.35
C THR A 22 6.62 -3.04 8.21
N TRP A 23 6.97 -3.40 6.97
CA TRP A 23 6.10 -3.23 5.81
C TRP A 23 4.82 -4.07 5.96
N MET A 24 4.94 -5.35 6.36
CA MET A 24 3.75 -6.20 6.57
C MET A 24 2.83 -5.66 7.67
N ALA A 25 3.40 -5.19 8.78
CA ALA A 25 2.62 -4.57 9.85
C ALA A 25 1.99 -3.23 9.42
N GLY A 26 2.64 -2.47 8.54
CA GLY A 26 2.06 -1.30 7.88
C GLY A 26 0.89 -1.66 6.96
N ALA A 27 1.04 -2.74 6.20
CA ALA A 27 -0.01 -3.25 5.33
C ALA A 27 -1.23 -3.72 6.13
N LEU A 28 -1.03 -4.34 7.29
CA LEU A 28 -2.11 -4.65 8.22
C LEU A 28 -2.85 -3.39 8.70
N ALA A 29 -2.13 -2.32 9.03
CA ALA A 29 -2.75 -1.04 9.40
C ALA A 29 -3.58 -0.43 8.25
N GLY A 30 -3.10 -0.54 7.02
CA GLY A 30 -3.81 -0.07 5.83
C GLY A 30 -5.03 -0.93 5.52
N MET A 31 -4.96 -2.24 5.69
CA MET A 31 -6.13 -3.14 5.60
C MET A 31 -7.21 -2.78 6.61
N ILE A 32 -6.85 -2.50 7.87
CA ILE A 32 -7.80 -2.05 8.89
C ILE A 32 -8.47 -0.74 8.47
N THR A 33 -7.69 0.18 7.89
CA THR A 33 -8.22 1.46 7.38
C THR A 33 -9.14 1.26 6.18
N ARG A 34 -8.83 0.30 5.30
CA ARG A 34 -9.60 -0.02 4.09
C ARG A 34 -10.92 -0.73 4.40
N ASN A 35 -11.03 -1.39 5.55
CA ASN A 35 -12.16 -2.25 5.94
C ASN A 35 -13.46 -1.42 6.07
N GLY A 36 -14.11 -1.16 4.92
CA GLY A 36 -15.20 -0.20 4.74
C GLY A 36 -15.41 0.26 3.30
N CYS A 37 -14.45 0.03 2.39
CA CYS A 37 -14.60 0.31 0.96
C CYS A 37 -15.21 -0.89 0.22
N SER A 38 -16.37 -0.68 -0.43
CA SER A 38 -17.13 -1.72 -1.16
C SER A 38 -16.64 -1.99 -2.59
N GLU A 39 -15.59 -1.29 -3.05
CA GLU A 39 -15.07 -1.39 -4.40
C GLU A 39 -13.75 -2.19 -4.39
N GLU A 40 -13.85 -3.50 -4.23
CA GLU A 40 -12.71 -4.38 -4.45
C GLU A 40 -12.81 -4.98 -5.85
N SER A 41 -11.91 -4.57 -6.74
CA SER A 41 -11.64 -5.33 -7.95
C SER A 41 -11.03 -6.68 -7.56
N TRP A 42 -11.13 -7.65 -8.46
CA TRP A 42 -10.59 -8.99 -8.23
C TRP A 42 -9.08 -8.98 -7.96
N GLU A 43 -8.31 -8.04 -8.54
CA GLU A 43 -6.88 -7.90 -8.28
C GLU A 43 -6.59 -7.50 -6.84
N TRP A 44 -7.41 -6.62 -6.26
CA TRP A 44 -7.29 -6.22 -4.86
C TRP A 44 -7.63 -7.38 -3.93
N SER A 45 -8.69 -8.12 -4.20
CA SER A 45 -9.05 -9.29 -3.38
C SER A 45 -7.92 -10.33 -3.35
N CYS A 46 -7.34 -10.67 -4.52
CA CYS A 46 -6.20 -11.60 -4.58
C CYS A 46 -5.00 -11.08 -3.77
N PHE A 47 -4.65 -9.80 -3.92
CA PHE A 47 -3.53 -9.20 -3.19
C PHE A 47 -3.74 -9.21 -1.67
N ILE A 48 -4.95 -8.90 -1.23
CA ILE A 48 -5.30 -8.87 0.20
C ILE A 48 -5.29 -10.28 0.79
N ASP A 49 -5.78 -11.29 0.06
CA ASP A 49 -5.78 -12.68 0.52
C ASP A 49 -4.35 -13.26 0.61
N ASP A 50 -3.48 -12.94 -0.36
CA ASP A 50 -2.06 -13.28 -0.31
C ASP A 50 -1.38 -12.62 0.91
N LEU A 51 -1.71 -11.37 1.19
CA LEU A 51 -1.17 -10.63 2.33
C LEU A 51 -1.66 -11.22 3.66
N ARG A 52 -2.95 -11.56 3.80
CA ARG A 52 -3.50 -12.25 4.98
C ARG A 52 -2.76 -13.55 5.27
N SER A 53 -2.61 -14.38 4.23
CA SER A 53 -1.90 -15.66 4.34
C SER A 53 -0.47 -15.48 4.85
N ARG A 54 0.23 -14.42 4.40
CA ARG A 54 1.60 -14.14 4.87
C ARG A 54 1.66 -13.54 6.28
N LEU A 55 0.70 -12.69 6.65
CA LEU A 55 0.58 -12.18 8.01
C LEU A 55 0.38 -13.33 9.01
N GLU A 56 -0.47 -14.29 8.67
CA GLU A 56 -0.68 -15.52 9.46
C GLU A 56 0.61 -16.35 9.58
N LEU A 57 1.30 -16.61 8.48
CA LEU A 57 2.55 -17.37 8.47
C LEU A 57 3.68 -16.72 9.27
N THR A 58 3.74 -15.38 9.28
CA THR A 58 4.78 -14.62 9.98
C THR A 58 4.44 -14.28 11.43
N GLY A 59 3.18 -14.53 11.84
CA GLY A 59 2.67 -14.23 13.18
C GLY A 59 2.56 -12.73 13.47
N ILE A 60 2.43 -11.89 12.45
CA ILE A 60 2.27 -10.44 12.62
C ILE A 60 0.79 -10.14 12.88
N THR A 61 0.48 -9.75 14.12
CA THR A 61 -0.88 -9.43 14.56
C THR A 61 -1.06 -7.96 14.93
N GLU A 62 0.04 -7.26 15.18
CA GLU A 62 0.05 -5.86 15.61
C GLU A 62 0.28 -4.93 14.40
N PRO A 63 -0.64 -3.99 14.11
CA PRO A 63 -0.45 -3.01 13.03
C PRO A 63 0.62 -1.99 13.41
N VAL A 64 1.43 -1.57 12.43
CA VAL A 64 2.38 -0.45 12.58
C VAL A 64 1.89 0.73 11.75
N TRP A 65 1.47 1.79 12.42
CA TRP A 65 0.91 2.97 11.75
C TRP A 65 1.98 3.82 11.04
N PRO A 66 1.63 4.51 9.94
CA PRO A 66 2.53 5.41 9.21
C PRO A 66 3.28 6.40 10.11
N GLY A 67 4.59 6.53 9.89
CA GLY A 67 5.45 7.41 10.68
C GLY A 67 5.86 6.86 12.06
N SER A 68 5.53 5.60 12.35
CA SER A 68 6.06 4.88 13.52
C SER A 68 7.34 4.13 13.16
N ASN A 69 8.28 4.04 14.11
CA ASN A 69 9.38 3.08 14.04
C ASN A 69 8.78 1.67 14.13
N GLY A 70 8.93 0.86 13.08
CA GLY A 70 8.62 -0.57 13.17
C GLY A 70 9.68 -1.33 13.96
N ILE A 71 9.46 -2.64 14.12
CA ILE A 71 10.36 -3.53 14.87
C ILE A 71 11.68 -3.76 14.10
N GLU A 72 11.59 -3.90 12.77
CA GLU A 72 12.73 -4.25 11.89
C GLU A 72 12.64 -3.51 10.53
N GLY A 73 12.52 -2.18 10.56
CA GLY A 73 12.43 -1.39 9.32
C GLY A 73 12.30 0.11 9.56
N SER A 74 12.23 0.86 8.46
CA SER A 74 12.13 2.32 8.44
C SER A 74 10.68 2.80 8.55
N HIS A 75 10.52 4.11 8.77
CA HIS A 75 9.21 4.78 8.71
C HIS A 75 8.58 4.71 7.30
N TYR A 76 9.42 4.61 6.27
CA TYR A 76 8.97 4.47 4.89
C TYR A 76 8.46 3.06 4.61
N ASP A 77 8.99 2.04 5.29
CA ASP A 77 8.47 0.67 5.17
C ASP A 77 7.04 0.56 5.70
N SER A 78 6.77 1.12 6.88
CA SER A 78 5.41 1.10 7.45
C SER A 78 4.44 1.92 6.60
N LEU A 79 4.86 3.09 6.12
CA LEU A 79 4.09 3.88 5.16
C LEU A 79 3.86 3.14 3.84
N GLY A 80 4.82 2.36 3.36
CA GLY A 80 4.71 1.62 2.10
C GLY A 80 3.73 0.48 2.15
N GLY A 81 3.77 -0.31 3.23
CA GLY A 81 2.75 -1.33 3.46
C GLY A 81 1.36 -0.72 3.57
N TYR A 82 1.25 0.35 4.35
CA TYR A 82 0.00 1.07 4.56
C TYR A 82 -0.58 1.59 3.23
N ALA A 83 0.21 2.36 2.48
CA ALA A 83 -0.20 2.91 1.20
C ALA A 83 -0.54 1.82 0.17
N SER A 84 0.23 0.71 0.14
CA SER A 84 -0.03 -0.40 -0.79
C SER A 84 -1.39 -1.05 -0.60
N THR A 85 -2.01 -0.89 0.58
CA THR A 85 -3.28 -1.55 0.91
C THR A 85 -4.45 -0.59 0.96
N CYS A 86 -4.28 0.67 1.36
CA CYS A 86 -5.40 1.60 1.52
C CYS A 86 -5.38 2.79 0.56
N ALA A 87 -4.31 3.02 -0.20
CA ALA A 87 -4.28 4.12 -1.13
C ALA A 87 -5.18 3.85 -2.34
N THR A 88 -5.69 4.93 -2.93
CA THR A 88 -6.58 4.91 -4.08
C THR A 88 -6.04 5.84 -5.14
N ASP A 89 -5.97 5.34 -6.35
CA ASP A 89 -5.69 6.14 -7.53
C ASP A 89 -6.86 7.09 -7.80
N VAL A 90 -6.58 8.37 -7.99
CA VAL A 90 -7.56 9.41 -8.27
C VAL A 90 -7.03 10.33 -9.36
N ASP A 91 -7.93 11.10 -9.98
CA ASP A 91 -7.50 12.09 -10.97
C ASP A 91 -6.51 13.08 -10.34
N GLY A 92 -5.30 13.17 -10.91
CA GLY A 92 -4.21 14.00 -10.42
C GLY A 92 -3.20 13.33 -9.48
N GLY A 93 -3.35 12.04 -9.13
CA GLY A 93 -2.31 11.27 -8.43
C GLY A 93 -2.85 10.26 -7.42
N LEU A 94 -2.14 10.09 -6.30
CA LEU A 94 -2.46 9.08 -5.30
C LEU A 94 -3.07 9.70 -4.04
N ARG A 95 -4.24 9.20 -3.65
CA ARG A 95 -4.90 9.54 -2.39
C ARG A 95 -4.64 8.46 -1.34
N ILE A 96 -4.12 8.86 -0.19
CA ILE A 96 -3.87 7.96 0.94
C ILE A 96 -4.72 8.45 2.13
N PRO A 97 -5.74 7.68 2.57
CA PRO A 97 -6.48 8.03 3.78
C PRO A 97 -5.54 7.96 4.98
N LEU A 98 -5.56 8.96 5.87
CA LEU A 98 -4.72 9.00 7.07
C LEU A 98 -5.53 9.39 8.31
N PRO A 99 -5.43 8.65 9.42
CA PRO A 99 -5.90 9.13 10.70
C PRO A 99 -5.32 10.52 11.02
N THR A 100 -6.17 11.45 11.47
CA THR A 100 -5.78 12.84 11.73
C THR A 100 -4.55 12.96 12.61
N VAL A 101 -4.44 12.08 13.62
CA VAL A 101 -3.32 12.04 14.57
C VAL A 101 -1.97 11.71 13.93
N LEU A 102 -1.96 11.09 12.75
CA LEU A 102 -0.73 10.69 12.04
C LEU A 102 -0.30 11.70 10.97
N LYS A 103 -1.18 12.63 10.58
CA LYS A 103 -0.95 13.55 9.45
C LYS A 103 0.35 14.33 9.58
N GLU A 104 0.55 14.99 10.72
CA GLU A 104 1.75 15.82 10.91
C GLU A 104 3.05 15.00 10.88
N THR A 105 3.02 13.77 11.39
CA THR A 105 4.18 12.88 11.38
C THR A 105 4.51 12.44 9.96
N VAL A 106 3.50 12.01 9.20
CA VAL A 106 3.68 11.57 7.81
C VAL A 106 4.08 12.74 6.90
N LEU A 107 3.50 13.92 7.08
CA LEU A 107 3.86 15.12 6.32
C LEU A 107 5.32 15.54 6.57
N ARG A 108 5.80 15.43 7.81
CA ARG A 108 7.21 15.66 8.14
C ARG A 108 8.12 14.63 7.48
N LEU A 109 7.71 13.36 7.45
CA LEU A 109 8.47 12.28 6.81
C LEU A 109 8.60 12.47 5.29
N LEU A 110 7.57 13.02 4.66
CA LEU A 110 7.48 13.24 3.21
C LEU A 110 7.71 14.71 2.82
N SER A 111 8.50 15.46 3.60
CA SER A 111 8.73 16.88 3.35
C SER A 111 9.21 17.11 1.90
N GLY A 112 8.40 17.80 1.10
CA GLY A 112 8.70 18.13 -0.31
C GLY A 112 7.98 17.26 -1.36
N ILE A 113 7.20 16.25 -0.96
CA ILE A 113 6.49 15.34 -1.89
C ILE A 113 4.97 15.43 -1.74
N ALA A 114 4.48 15.73 -0.54
CA ALA A 114 3.06 15.58 -0.22
C ALA A 114 2.31 16.90 -0.03
N PHE A 115 1.02 16.88 -0.37
CA PHE A 115 0.06 17.96 -0.12
C PHE A 115 -1.09 17.44 0.75
N CYS A 116 -1.58 18.27 1.66
CA CYS A 116 -2.65 17.89 2.59
C CYS A 116 -4.02 18.31 2.03
N CYS A 117 -4.97 17.38 2.02
CA CYS A 117 -6.37 17.68 1.76
C CYS A 117 -7.16 17.87 3.07
N PRO A 118 -8.26 18.66 3.05
CA PRO A 118 -9.09 18.89 4.25
C PRO A 118 -9.65 17.58 4.86
N ASP A 119 -9.94 16.58 4.04
CA ASP A 119 -10.76 15.42 4.42
C ASP A 119 -9.99 14.21 4.93
N GLY A 120 -9.03 14.43 5.85
CA GLY A 120 -8.36 13.27 6.44
C GLY A 120 -7.37 12.55 5.49
N CYS A 121 -7.03 13.11 4.33
CA CYS A 121 -6.24 12.41 3.32
C CYS A 121 -4.93 13.12 2.97
N LEU A 122 -3.92 12.32 2.68
CA LEU A 122 -2.68 12.73 2.04
C LEU A 122 -2.83 12.61 0.53
N MET A 123 -2.44 13.64 -0.21
CA MET A 123 -2.40 13.63 -1.65
C MET A 123 -0.95 13.67 -2.13
N ILE A 124 -0.58 12.67 -2.95
CA ILE A 124 0.68 12.65 -3.68
C ILE A 124 0.37 12.98 -5.14
N PRO A 125 0.75 14.17 -5.64
CA PRO A 125 0.53 14.54 -7.03
C PRO A 125 1.24 13.61 -8.00
N SER A 126 0.69 13.45 -9.20
CA SER A 126 1.28 12.61 -10.26
C SER A 126 2.74 12.97 -10.57
N ASP A 127 3.08 14.27 -10.64
CA ASP A 127 4.45 14.77 -10.88
C ASP A 127 5.44 14.50 -9.72
N LYS A 128 4.95 13.92 -8.62
CA LYS A 128 5.73 13.56 -7.43
C LYS A 128 5.72 12.05 -7.15
N LEU A 129 4.98 11.25 -7.92
CA LEU A 129 4.88 9.80 -7.70
C LEU A 129 6.23 9.09 -7.84
N ASP A 130 7.11 9.54 -8.73
CA ASP A 130 8.49 9.05 -8.84
C ASP A 130 9.30 9.21 -7.56
N ASN A 131 9.23 10.39 -6.95
CA ASN A 131 9.95 10.66 -5.72
C ASN A 131 9.36 9.84 -4.57
N PHE A 132 8.04 9.70 -4.56
CA PHE A 132 7.34 8.90 -3.58
C PHE A 132 7.71 7.41 -3.68
N SER A 133 7.68 6.81 -4.88
CA SER A 133 7.97 5.38 -5.11
C SER A 133 9.42 5.00 -4.82
N ARG A 134 10.35 5.95 -4.93
CA ARG A 134 11.76 5.76 -4.54
C ARG A 134 11.96 5.69 -3.03
N LEU A 135 11.11 6.38 -2.26
CA LEU A 135 11.18 6.37 -0.80
C LEU A 135 10.37 5.22 -0.22
N VAL A 136 9.20 4.95 -0.80
CA VAL A 136 8.17 4.10 -0.24
C VAL A 136 7.93 2.92 -1.17
N ASN A 137 8.17 1.70 -0.67
CA ASN A 137 7.97 0.49 -1.46
C ASN A 137 6.47 0.20 -1.62
N ILE A 138 5.91 0.52 -2.78
CA ILE A 138 4.52 0.23 -3.15
C ILE A 138 4.44 -1.10 -3.90
N ARG A 139 3.48 -1.94 -3.52
CA ARG A 139 3.26 -3.26 -4.11
C ARG A 139 1.79 -3.51 -4.43
N GLY A 140 1.53 -4.64 -5.08
CA GLY A 140 0.19 -5.08 -5.41
C GLY A 140 -0.39 -4.39 -6.64
N PRO A 141 -1.72 -4.34 -6.79
CA PRO A 141 -2.37 -3.72 -7.94
C PRO A 141 -1.96 -2.25 -8.13
N LEU A 142 -1.67 -1.56 -7.03
CA LEU A 142 -1.31 -0.15 -7.04
C LEU A 142 0.02 0.14 -7.73
N SER A 143 1.01 -0.76 -7.64
CA SER A 143 2.30 -0.53 -8.30
C SER A 143 2.14 -0.47 -9.82
N LYS A 144 1.21 -1.24 -10.38
CA LYS A 144 0.87 -1.21 -11.81
C LYS A 144 0.18 0.08 -12.21
N SER A 145 -0.72 0.60 -11.36
CA SER A 145 -1.34 1.90 -11.60
C SER A 145 -0.30 3.02 -11.60
N MET A 146 0.69 2.95 -10.70
CA MET A 146 1.76 3.95 -10.64
C MET A 146 2.61 3.99 -11.91
N GLU A 147 2.91 2.86 -12.54
CA GLU A 147 3.63 2.80 -13.83
C GLU A 147 2.93 3.55 -14.96
N VAL A 148 1.60 3.77 -14.89
CA VAL A 148 0.85 4.52 -15.91
C VAL A 148 1.08 6.04 -15.79
N PHE A 149 1.43 6.51 -14.59
CA PHE A 149 1.68 7.94 -14.32
C PHE A 149 3.14 8.37 -14.53
N MET A 150 4.06 7.41 -14.60
CA MET A 150 5.51 7.63 -14.72
C MET A 150 5.94 7.64 -16.18
#